data_AF-A0A7S0AK87-F1
#
_entry.id   AF-A0A7S0AK87-F1
#
_cell.length_a   1.000
_cell.length_b   1.000
_cell.length_c   1.000
_cell.angle_alpha   90.00
_cell.angle_beta   90.00
_cell.angle_gamma   90.00
#
_symmetry.space_group_name_H-M   'P 1'
#
loop_
_entity.id
_entity.type
_entity.pdbx_description
1 polymer ?
#
loop_
_entity_poly.entity_id
_entity_poly.type
_entity_poly.pdbx_seq_one_letter_code
_entity_poly.pdbx_strand_id
1 'polypeptide(L)'
;VSVPLLKVTAQDDFLVYNSSLRKMSHCLESPNVVVVKTKCGGHLGWHEAPPDTGNVFGVGTSWADTATTEFIDTVIKLRQQEKAAIGDKNKEEHLADVKE
;
A
#
# COMPACT_ATOMS: atom_id res chain seq x y z
N VAL A 1 -3.43 13.15 4.40
CA VAL A 1 -3.70 12.32 3.20
C VAL A 1 -5.03 11.61 3.41
N SER A 2 -6.01 11.76 2.49
CA SER A 2 -7.39 11.29 2.70
C SER A 2 -7.68 9.86 2.20
N VAL A 3 -6.79 9.30 1.39
CA VAL A 3 -6.88 7.93 0.89
C VAL A 3 -5.64 7.14 1.30
N PRO A 4 -5.73 5.81 1.51
CA PRO A 4 -4.55 5.00 1.79
C PRO A 4 -3.47 5.18 0.72
N LEU A 5 -2.23 5.43 1.15
CA LEU A 5 -1.08 5.68 0.31
C LEU A 5 0.06 4.75 0.71
N LEU A 6 0.51 3.91 -0.23
CA LEU A 6 1.77 3.19 -0.14
C LEU A 6 2.84 3.99 -0.86
N LYS A 7 3.96 4.23 -0.18
CA LYS A 7 5.18 4.76 -0.79
C LYS A 7 6.32 3.77 -0.61
N VAL A 8 6.85 3.27 -1.71
CA VAL A 8 8.06 2.46 -1.72
C VAL A 8 9.23 3.31 -2.19
N THR A 9 10.38 3.23 -1.51
CA THR A 9 11.58 4.00 -1.88
C THR A 9 12.83 3.16 -1.67
N ALA A 10 13.78 3.27 -2.61
CA ALA A 10 15.06 2.60 -2.53
C ALA A 10 16.14 3.57 -2.04
N GLN A 11 17.00 3.12 -1.11
CA GLN A 11 18.07 3.96 -0.54
C GLN A 11 19.20 4.26 -1.52
N ASP A 12 19.45 3.35 -2.45
CA ASP A 12 20.44 3.45 -3.52
C ASP A 12 19.93 4.21 -4.75
N ASP A 13 18.69 4.74 -4.72
CA ASP A 13 18.17 5.66 -5.75
C ASP A 13 18.82 7.05 -5.59
N PHE A 14 19.93 7.26 -6.29
CA PHE A 14 20.66 8.53 -6.25
C PHE A 14 19.89 9.72 -6.83
N LEU A 15 18.88 9.48 -7.67
CA LEU A 15 18.13 10.53 -8.35
C LEU A 15 17.09 11.16 -7.43
N VAL A 16 16.32 10.34 -6.72
CA VAL A 16 15.17 10.84 -5.97
C VAL A 16 15.16 10.53 -4.49
N TYR A 17 16.01 9.64 -3.95
CA TYR A 17 15.93 9.26 -2.54
C TYR A 17 15.96 10.46 -1.57
N ASN A 18 16.98 11.32 -1.70
CA ASN A 18 17.17 12.48 -0.82
C ASN A 18 16.09 13.55 -1.00
N SER A 19 15.71 13.84 -2.26
CA SER A 19 14.69 14.85 -2.57
C SER A 19 13.31 14.41 -2.11
N SER A 20 13.02 13.11 -2.23
CA SER A 20 11.80 12.45 -1.80
C SER A 20 11.70 12.43 -0.27
N LEU A 21 12.78 12.12 0.46
CA LEU A 21 12.78 12.07 1.92
C LEU A 21 12.47 13.42 2.56
N ARG A 22 13.05 14.51 2.05
CA ARG A 22 12.85 15.87 2.58
C ARG A 22 11.40 16.36 2.48
N LYS A 23 10.63 15.83 1.54
CA LYS A 23 9.23 16.21 1.31
C LYS A 23 8.23 15.36 2.09
N MET A 24 8.70 14.35 2.85
CA MET A 24 7.82 13.36 3.49
C MET A 24 7.36 13.69 4.90
N SER A 25 7.99 14.64 5.59
CA SER A 25 7.70 14.93 7.01
C SER A 25 6.20 15.08 7.27
N HIS A 26 5.51 15.89 6.47
CA HIS A 26 4.07 16.13 6.62
C HIS A 26 3.20 14.90 6.30
N CYS A 27 3.64 14.03 5.38
CA CYS A 27 2.89 12.84 5.02
C CYS A 27 3.00 11.73 6.07
N LEU A 28 4.11 11.68 6.82
CA LEU A 28 4.36 10.64 7.83
C LEU A 28 3.46 10.77 9.07
N GLU A 29 2.89 11.93 9.31
CA GLU A 29 1.93 12.16 10.40
C GLU A 29 0.54 11.58 10.10
N SER A 30 0.28 11.23 8.84
CA SER A 30 -1.02 10.72 8.40
C SER A 30 -1.11 9.21 8.63
N PRO A 31 -2.15 8.71 9.35
CA PRO A 31 -2.32 7.26 9.57
C PRO A 31 -2.62 6.49 8.28
N ASN A 32 -3.03 7.19 7.22
CA ASN A 32 -3.27 6.62 5.91
C ASN A 32 -2.00 6.38 5.07
N VAL A 33 -0.81 6.65 5.61
CA VAL A 33 0.45 6.58 4.85
C VAL A 33 1.33 5.46 5.38
N VAL A 34 1.71 4.55 4.49
CA VAL A 34 2.72 3.51 4.75
C VAL A 34 3.93 3.80 3.89
N VAL A 35 5.10 3.90 4.53
CA VAL A 35 6.38 4.11 3.83
C VAL A 35 7.26 2.89 3.99
N VAL A 36 7.54 2.22 2.87
CA VAL A 36 8.46 1.09 2.79
C VAL A 36 9.78 1.57 2.22
N LYS A 37 10.87 1.34 2.96
CA LYS A 37 12.21 1.76 2.59
C LYS A 37 13.08 0.52 2.37
N THR A 38 13.51 0.28 1.13
CA THR A 38 14.44 -0.81 0.82
C THR A 38 15.89 -0.34 0.88
N LYS A 39 16.82 -1.28 1.07
CA LYS A 39 18.27 -0.98 1.01
C LYS A 39 18.74 -0.84 -0.44
N CYS A 40 18.16 -1.62 -1.34
CA CYS A 40 18.52 -1.71 -2.75
C CYS A 40 17.27 -1.68 -3.65
N GLY A 41 17.48 -1.36 -4.92
CA GLY A 41 16.46 -1.31 -5.98
C GLY A 41 16.72 -0.19 -6.99
N GLY A 42 17.52 0.83 -6.65
CA GLY A 42 17.82 1.94 -7.53
C GLY A 42 16.56 2.67 -8.04
N HIS A 43 16.73 3.47 -9.10
CA HIS A 43 15.61 4.24 -9.66
C HIS A 43 14.65 3.39 -10.50
N LEU A 44 15.17 2.34 -11.15
CA LEU A 44 14.44 1.52 -12.11
C LEU A 44 14.19 0.09 -11.64
N GLY A 45 14.72 -0.34 -10.48
CA GLY A 45 14.55 -1.72 -10.01
C GLY A 45 13.15 -2.05 -9.51
N TRP A 46 12.19 -1.12 -9.64
CA TRP A 46 10.76 -1.43 -9.60
C TRP A 46 10.32 -2.32 -10.77
N HIS A 47 11.10 -2.39 -11.84
CA HIS A 47 10.86 -3.27 -12.99
C HIS A 47 11.76 -4.51 -12.97
N GLU A 48 12.65 -4.63 -11.98
CA GLU A 48 13.56 -5.76 -11.88
C GLU A 48 12.82 -6.99 -11.36
N ALA A 49 12.96 -8.08 -12.11
CA ALA A 49 12.56 -9.40 -11.65
C ALA A 49 13.56 -9.91 -10.60
N PRO A 50 13.10 -10.64 -9.56
CA PRO A 50 14.01 -11.29 -8.62
C PRO A 50 15.02 -12.18 -9.34
N PRO A 51 16.30 -12.17 -8.92
CA PRO A 51 17.38 -12.90 -9.59
C PRO A 51 17.18 -14.43 -9.60
N ASP A 52 16.31 -14.94 -8.72
CA ASP A 52 16.11 -16.39 -8.49
C ASP A 52 15.06 -17.04 -9.41
N THR A 53 14.56 -16.31 -10.42
CA THR A 53 13.44 -16.78 -11.25
C THR A 53 13.87 -17.54 -12.52
N GLY A 54 15.17 -17.77 -12.74
CA GLY A 54 15.64 -18.50 -13.94
C GLY A 54 15.23 -17.82 -15.26
N ASN A 55 14.96 -16.51 -15.22
CA ASN A 55 14.33 -15.78 -16.32
C ASN A 55 15.33 -15.44 -17.42
N VAL A 56 15.51 -16.39 -18.34
CA VAL A 56 16.41 -16.28 -19.51
C VAL A 56 15.93 -15.22 -20.53
N PHE A 57 14.68 -14.77 -20.47
CA PHE A 57 14.07 -13.90 -21.50
C PHE A 57 13.45 -12.59 -20.96
N GLY A 58 13.78 -12.17 -19.74
CA GLY A 58 13.31 -10.88 -19.20
C GLY A 58 11.80 -10.82 -18.89
N VAL A 59 11.11 -11.96 -18.92
CA VAL A 59 9.70 -12.07 -18.51
C VAL A 59 9.67 -12.48 -17.04
N GLY A 60 9.68 -11.51 -16.12
CA GLY A 60 9.64 -11.79 -14.69
C GLY A 60 8.72 -10.84 -13.94
N THR A 61 8.12 -11.35 -12.86
CA THR A 61 7.32 -10.54 -11.95
C THR A 61 8.22 -9.62 -11.15
N SER A 62 7.85 -8.34 -11.03
CA SER A 62 8.60 -7.42 -10.19
C SER A 62 8.37 -7.75 -8.72
N TRP A 63 9.40 -7.63 -7.90
CA TRP A 63 9.22 -7.72 -6.44
C TRP A 63 8.26 -6.64 -5.91
N ALA A 64 8.16 -5.50 -6.60
CA ALA A 64 7.26 -4.41 -6.24
C ALA A 64 5.79 -4.76 -6.50
N ASP A 65 5.51 -5.72 -7.40
CA ASP A 65 4.16 -6.19 -7.68
C ASP A 65 3.54 -6.83 -6.45
N THR A 66 4.29 -7.67 -5.72
CA THR A 66 3.83 -8.29 -4.47
C THR A 66 3.46 -7.24 -3.43
N ALA A 67 4.35 -6.28 -3.15
CA ALA A 67 4.07 -5.23 -2.16
C ALA A 67 2.86 -4.37 -2.55
N THR A 68 2.71 -4.05 -3.85
CA THR A 68 1.60 -3.25 -4.35
C THR A 68 0.28 -4.00 -4.28
N THR A 69 0.26 -5.27 -4.69
CA THR A 69 -0.95 -6.10 -4.69
C THR A 69 -1.45 -6.38 -3.28
N GLU A 70 -0.56 -6.72 -2.34
CA GLU A 70 -0.93 -6.94 -0.93
C GLU A 70 -1.51 -5.68 -0.29
N PHE A 71 -0.93 -4.51 -0.59
CA PHE A 71 -1.47 -3.24 -0.10
C PHE A 71 -2.87 -2.96 -0.66
N ILE A 72 -3.07 -3.10 -1.98
CA ILE A 72 -4.37 -2.87 -2.62
C ILE A 72 -5.43 -3.83 -2.07
N ASP A 73 -5.12 -5.13 -2.00
CA ASP A 73 -6.02 -6.15 -1.48
C ASP A 73 -6.41 -5.85 -0.03
N THR A 74 -5.45 -5.47 0.81
CA THR A 74 -5.70 -5.08 2.20
C THR A 74 -6.63 -3.86 2.29
N VAL A 75 -6.40 -2.83 1.47
CA VAL A 75 -7.25 -1.63 1.43
C VAL A 75 -8.68 -1.97 0.99
N ILE A 76 -8.83 -2.87 0.02
CA ILE A 76 -10.16 -3.32 -0.43
C ILE A 76 -10.87 -4.08 0.69
N LYS A 77 -10.20 -5.03 1.34
CA LYS A 77 -10.74 -5.81 2.46
C LYS A 77 -11.18 -4.93 3.62
N LEU A 78 -10.36 -3.95 4.02
CA LEU A 78 -10.70 -3.00 5.08
C LEU A 78 -11.98 -2.22 4.75
N ARG A 79 -12.10 -1.71 3.51
CA ARG A 79 -13.32 -1.01 3.07
C ARG A 79 -14.55 -1.90 3.05
N GLN A 80 -14.41 -3.17 2.71
CA GLN A 80 -15.52 -4.13 2.75
C GLN A 80 -15.96 -4.41 4.19
N GLN A 81 -15.01 -4.56 5.11
CA GLN A 81 -15.28 -4.74 6.54
C GLN A 81 -15.97 -3.52 7.16
N GLU A 82 -15.52 -2.30 6.83
CA GLU A 82 -16.18 -1.06 7.27
C GLU A 82 -17.63 -0.99 6.79
N LYS A 83 -17.89 -1.32 5.52
CA LYS A 83 -19.24 -1.35 4.96
C LYS A 83 -20.13 -2.39 5.62
N ALA A 84 -19.60 -3.59 5.88
CA ALA A 84 -20.33 -4.64 6.58
C ALA A 84 -20.69 -4.20 8.01
N ALA A 85 -19.73 -3.66 8.76
CA ALA A 85 -19.94 -3.18 10.11
C ALA A 85 -20.98 -2.05 10.20
N ILE A 86 -21.02 -1.13 9.21
CA ILE A 86 -22.06 -0.10 9.12
C ILE A 86 -23.43 -0.73 8.81
N GLY A 87 -23.47 -1.68 7.88
CA GLY A 87 -24.70 -2.40 7.54
C GLY A 87 -25.30 -3.17 8.70
N ASP A 88 -24.46 -3.74 9.58
CA ASP A 88 -24.91 -4.46 10.77
C ASP A 88 -25.42 -3.51 11.86
N LYS A 89 -24.74 -2.38 12.11
CA LYS A 89 -25.22 -1.34 13.03
C LYS A 89 -26.58 -0.78 12.64
N ASN A 90 -26.77 -0.48 11.35
CA ASN A 90 -28.05 0.05 10.86
C ASN A 90 -29.21 -0.96 11.03
N LYS A 91 -28.92 -2.27 10.97
CA LYS A 91 -29.93 -3.31 11.24
C LYS A 91 -30.24 -3.40 12.73
N GLU A 92 -29.24 -3.35 13.60
CA GLU A 92 -29.44 -3.37 15.06
C GLU A 92 -30.27 -2.18 15.54
N GLU A 93 -30.00 -0.97 15.04
CA GLU A 93 -30.79 0.23 15.34
C GLU A 93 -32.24 0.10 14.85
N HIS A 94 -32.46 -0.38 13.63
CA HIS A 94 -33.81 -0.58 13.10
C HIS A 94 -34.60 -1.66 13.86
N LEU A 95 -33.94 -2.72 14.33
CA LEU A 95 -34.56 -3.77 15.16
C LEU A 95 -34.90 -3.30 16.58
N ALA A 96 -34.23 -2.25 17.08
CA ALA A 96 -34.56 -1.62 18.36
C ALA A 96 -35.80 -0.73 18.22
N ASP A 97 -35.89 0.09 17.17
CA ASP A 97 -37.04 0.98 16.92
C ASP A 97 -38.36 0.23 16.65
N VAL A 98 -38.31 -0.97 16.06
CA VAL A 98 -39.52 -1.79 15.77
C VAL A 98 -40.07 -2.49 17.03
N LYS A 99 -39.33 -2.49 18.14
CA LYS A 99 -39.72 -3.14 19.40
C LYS A 99 -40.32 -2.19 20.44
N GLU A 100 -40.33 -0.88 20.20
CA GLU A 100 -41.09 0.13 20.97
C GLU A 100 -42.49 0.36 20.38
#